data_AF-A0ABD5VII0-F1
#
_entry.id   AF-A0ABD5VII0-F1
#
_cell.length_a   1.000
_cell.length_b   1.000
_cell.length_c   1.000
_cell.angle_alpha   90.00
_cell.angle_beta   90.00
_cell.angle_gamma   90.00
#
_symmetry.space_group_name_H-M   'P 1'
#
loop_
_entity.id
_entity.type
_entity.pdbx_description
1 polymer ?
#
loop_
_entity_poly.entity_id
_entity_poly.type
_entity_poly.pdbx_seq_one_letter_code
_entity_poly.pdbx_strand_id
1 'polypeptide(L)'
;MSTNLNTRTISETSDKITTEEYAKTTPAAVLTVIETNVGDLTVPEWYIPTTKAVYDKQGVVESWAQKKFPVHTVSLCPDSDDSVFRSKLRNTSKNQTAYQYTDGTGICYHYSTICGIRTKSGLVFNNQQNYASGRVTLYSVPHRFSDGNLPLTTLREIVRGTDVDLFDITEVIEGKNAELVVFGSGREVVAIGYDATAAQGNGEFAFLLTEDEQEMVRREPDRIYDILMPVEVARFLNDGVKLNENPRIYGHKADGETIMRQGEHFFVPYPDFEYRYADTVVGDRANPDGLEKPQTNKVRYGRRYRAHHDLGSHIPRDYIQLTDGRRFVRGTIRHLRREHRMLNLGETWHEVFTNDREVTVIGDRSTLSD
;
A
#
# COMPACT_ATOMS: atom_id res chain seq x y z
N MET A 1 -54.75 -10.27 26.54
CA MET A 1 -54.27 -10.67 25.20
C MET A 1 -53.07 -11.59 25.41
N SER A 2 -53.30 -12.90 25.37
CA SER A 2 -52.27 -13.92 25.55
C SER A 2 -52.32 -14.83 24.34
N THR A 3 -51.29 -14.77 23.50
CA THR A 3 -51.13 -15.63 22.33
C THR A 3 -50.40 -16.90 22.74
N ASN A 4 -51.10 -18.02 22.65
CA ASN A 4 -50.58 -19.37 22.83
C ASN A 4 -49.60 -19.70 21.70
N LEU A 5 -48.37 -20.11 22.06
CA LEU A 5 -47.42 -20.76 21.17
C LEU A 5 -47.66 -22.27 21.23
N ASN A 6 -48.12 -22.84 20.11
CA ASN A 6 -48.19 -24.28 19.92
C ASN A 6 -46.83 -24.81 19.49
N THR A 7 -46.15 -25.55 20.39
CA THR A 7 -44.99 -26.37 20.06
C THR A 7 -45.49 -27.71 19.50
N ARG A 8 -45.12 -28.05 18.26
CA ARG A 8 -45.42 -29.35 17.66
C ARG A 8 -44.13 -30.13 17.45
N THR A 9 -43.95 -31.18 18.23
CA THR A 9 -42.90 -32.19 18.08
C THR A 9 -43.23 -33.05 16.86
N ILE A 10 -42.31 -33.17 15.89
CA ILE A 10 -42.43 -34.13 14.79
C ILE A 10 -41.44 -35.26 15.07
N SER A 11 -41.98 -36.48 15.13
CA SER A 11 -41.29 -37.73 15.40
C SER A 11 -40.48 -38.22 14.21
N GLU A 12 -39.31 -38.78 14.52
CA GLU A 12 -38.44 -39.54 13.62
C GLU A 12 -39.19 -40.68 12.92
N THR A 13 -39.11 -40.74 11.60
CA THR A 13 -39.14 -41.99 10.83
C THR A 13 -38.06 -41.87 9.75
N SER A 14 -37.00 -42.63 9.91
CA SER A 14 -35.88 -42.72 8.97
C SER A 14 -36.06 -43.95 8.09
N ASP A 15 -36.48 -43.73 6.85
CA ASP A 15 -36.33 -44.76 5.82
C ASP A 15 -34.97 -44.56 5.14
N LYS A 16 -34.10 -45.55 5.32
CA LYS A 16 -32.76 -45.59 4.73
C LYS A 16 -32.86 -45.86 3.23
N ILE A 17 -32.64 -44.83 2.42
CA ILE A 17 -32.31 -44.99 0.99
C ILE A 17 -30.83 -45.36 0.90
N THR A 18 -30.50 -46.47 0.24
CA THR A 18 -29.11 -46.92 0.08
C THR A 18 -28.42 -46.18 -1.06
N THR A 19 -27.11 -46.00 -0.93
CA THR A 19 -26.23 -45.16 -1.77
C THR A 19 -26.19 -45.55 -3.27
N GLU A 20 -26.74 -46.71 -3.65
CA GLU A 20 -26.73 -47.20 -5.03
C GLU A 20 -27.89 -46.68 -5.90
N GLU A 21 -28.99 -46.18 -5.31
CA GLU A 21 -30.12 -45.64 -6.09
C GLU A 21 -29.90 -44.20 -6.57
N TYR A 22 -29.05 -43.41 -5.89
CA TYR A 22 -28.85 -41.99 -6.20
C TYR A 22 -27.96 -41.75 -7.45
N ALA A 23 -27.19 -42.76 -7.88
CA ALA A 23 -26.24 -42.63 -8.99
C ALA A 23 -26.88 -42.73 -10.39
N LYS A 24 -28.20 -42.94 -10.51
CA LYS A 24 -28.88 -43.22 -11.79
C LYS A 24 -29.76 -42.09 -12.33
N THR A 25 -29.94 -40.97 -11.64
CA THR A 25 -30.93 -39.95 -12.04
C THR A 25 -30.46 -38.51 -11.85
N THR A 26 -29.35 -38.10 -12.47
CA THR A 26 -29.03 -36.67 -12.58
C THR A 26 -29.16 -36.18 -14.03
N PRO A 27 -30.32 -35.61 -14.44
CA PRO A 27 -30.35 -34.72 -15.57
C PRO A 27 -29.78 -33.35 -15.18
N ALA A 28 -29.18 -32.69 -16.15
CA ALA A 28 -28.71 -31.32 -16.04
C ALA A 28 -29.86 -30.33 -15.76
N ALA A 29 -29.49 -29.20 -15.14
CA ALA A 29 -30.27 -27.98 -14.88
C ALA A 29 -31.02 -27.99 -13.52
N VAL A 30 -31.19 -26.91 -12.77
CA VAL A 30 -31.26 -25.46 -13.06
C VAL A 30 -30.80 -24.69 -11.80
N LEU A 31 -30.06 -23.60 -12.01
CA LEU A 31 -29.83 -22.51 -11.04
C LEU A 31 -31.15 -22.07 -10.39
N THR A 32 -31.27 -22.10 -9.07
CA THR A 32 -32.31 -21.36 -8.36
C THR A 32 -31.67 -20.45 -7.32
N VAL A 33 -32.12 -19.19 -7.38
CA VAL A 33 -31.73 -18.01 -6.63
C VAL A 33 -31.62 -18.28 -5.13
N ILE A 34 -30.48 -17.93 -4.54
CA ILE A 34 -30.36 -17.74 -3.09
C ILE A 34 -30.49 -16.24 -2.85
N GLU A 35 -31.71 -15.81 -2.50
CA GLU A 35 -31.91 -14.54 -1.81
C GLU A 35 -31.30 -14.67 -0.42
N THR A 36 -30.17 -14.00 -0.23
CA THR A 36 -29.37 -14.04 0.99
C THR A 36 -29.99 -13.17 2.07
N ASN A 37 -30.44 -13.77 3.17
CA ASN A 37 -30.31 -13.15 4.48
C ASN A 37 -28.88 -13.41 4.95
N VAL A 38 -28.14 -12.32 5.18
CA VAL A 38 -26.77 -12.32 5.72
C VAL A 38 -26.83 -12.92 7.13
N GLY A 39 -26.56 -14.22 7.25
CA GLY A 39 -26.64 -14.93 8.53
C GLY A 39 -26.52 -16.45 8.41
N ASP A 40 -27.13 -17.06 7.40
CA ASP A 40 -27.23 -18.52 7.29
C ASP A 40 -26.59 -19.04 6.01
N LEU A 41 -25.27 -19.20 6.02
CA LEU A 41 -24.62 -20.17 5.13
C LEU A 41 -25.03 -21.56 5.62
N THR A 42 -26.16 -22.06 5.11
CA THR A 42 -26.55 -23.45 5.25
C THR A 42 -25.55 -24.29 4.47
N VAL A 43 -24.65 -24.96 5.19
CA VAL A 43 -23.83 -26.03 4.61
C VAL A 43 -24.82 -27.10 4.11
N PRO A 44 -24.85 -27.42 2.81
CA PRO A 44 -25.84 -28.34 2.30
C PRO A 44 -25.74 -29.71 2.98
N GLU A 45 -26.86 -30.39 3.25
CA GLU A 45 -26.85 -31.70 3.93
C GLU A 45 -26.02 -32.77 3.20
N TRP A 46 -25.83 -32.62 1.88
CA TRP A 46 -25.00 -33.50 1.06
C TRP A 46 -23.50 -33.21 1.15
N TYR A 47 -23.08 -32.21 1.93
CA TYR A 47 -21.69 -31.83 2.07
C TYR A 47 -20.93 -32.80 2.99
N ILE A 48 -19.85 -33.38 2.47
CA ILE A 48 -18.93 -34.22 3.24
C ILE A 48 -17.61 -33.45 3.40
N PRO A 49 -17.22 -33.07 4.63
CA PRO A 49 -15.92 -32.48 4.89
C PRO A 49 -14.79 -33.39 4.38
N THR A 50 -13.89 -32.83 3.57
CA THR A 50 -12.75 -33.57 3.01
C THR A 50 -11.44 -32.84 3.27
N THR A 51 -10.42 -33.60 3.66
CA THR A 51 -9.05 -33.10 3.83
C THR A 51 -8.27 -33.02 2.53
N LYS A 52 -8.84 -33.53 1.42
CA LYS A 52 -8.22 -33.49 0.09
C LYS A 52 -8.63 -32.21 -0.62
N ALA A 53 -7.68 -31.54 -1.29
CA ALA A 53 -7.96 -30.41 -2.17
C ALA A 53 -8.92 -30.83 -3.29
N VAL A 54 -10.00 -30.06 -3.50
CA VAL A 54 -11.05 -30.32 -4.50
C VAL A 54 -10.77 -29.51 -5.77
N TYR A 55 -9.96 -28.45 -5.64
CA TYR A 55 -9.55 -27.60 -6.75
C TYR A 55 -8.04 -27.60 -6.94
N ASP A 56 -7.63 -27.35 -8.18
CA ASP A 56 -6.30 -26.85 -8.46
C ASP A 56 -6.17 -25.37 -8.02
N LYS A 57 -5.00 -24.78 -8.27
CA LYS A 57 -4.69 -23.43 -7.82
C LYS A 57 -5.64 -22.38 -8.39
N GLN A 58 -5.97 -22.48 -9.68
CA GLN A 58 -6.85 -21.55 -10.37
C GLN A 58 -8.30 -21.75 -9.91
N GLY A 59 -8.71 -23.01 -9.76
CA GLY A 59 -10.03 -23.39 -9.27
C GLY A 59 -10.31 -22.84 -7.88
N VAL A 60 -9.33 -22.81 -6.97
CA VAL A 60 -9.51 -22.18 -5.64
C VAL A 60 -9.91 -20.70 -5.78
N VAL A 61 -9.16 -19.94 -6.59
CA VAL A 61 -9.38 -18.50 -6.76
C VAL A 61 -10.70 -18.22 -7.49
N GLU A 62 -11.00 -18.97 -8.56
CA GLU A 62 -12.24 -18.81 -9.33
C GLU A 62 -13.48 -19.19 -8.54
N SER A 63 -13.41 -20.30 -7.81
CA SER A 63 -14.49 -20.76 -6.93
C SER A 63 -14.76 -19.74 -5.85
N TRP A 64 -13.69 -19.23 -5.21
CA TRP A 64 -13.77 -18.15 -4.25
C TRP A 64 -14.44 -16.91 -4.85
N ALA A 65 -13.98 -16.42 -6.00
CA ALA A 65 -14.49 -15.21 -6.66
C ALA A 65 -15.96 -15.34 -7.07
N GLN A 66 -16.41 -16.53 -7.45
CA GLN A 66 -17.79 -16.82 -7.84
C GLN A 66 -18.73 -17.16 -6.68
N LYS A 67 -18.25 -17.13 -5.43
CA LYS A 67 -19.02 -17.62 -4.26
C LYS A 67 -19.48 -19.08 -4.40
N LYS A 68 -18.75 -19.88 -5.19
CA LYS A 68 -19.00 -21.32 -5.31
C LYS A 68 -18.12 -22.01 -4.27
N PHE A 69 -18.69 -22.76 -3.34
CA PHE A 69 -17.89 -23.39 -2.29
C PHE A 69 -18.33 -24.84 -2.03
N PRO A 70 -17.61 -25.85 -2.54
CA PRO A 70 -17.39 -27.05 -1.78
C PRO A 70 -16.43 -26.65 -0.65
N VAL A 71 -16.96 -26.62 0.57
CA VAL A 71 -16.18 -26.28 1.76
C VAL A 71 -15.07 -27.33 1.93
N HIS A 72 -13.95 -27.01 2.57
CA HIS A 72 -12.98 -28.05 2.99
C HIS A 72 -12.96 -28.23 4.50
N THR A 73 -13.08 -27.12 5.23
CA THR A 73 -13.10 -27.11 6.68
C THR A 73 -13.91 -25.91 7.12
N VAL A 74 -14.89 -26.14 7.99
CA VAL A 74 -15.50 -25.09 8.80
C VAL A 74 -14.66 -25.03 10.07
N SER A 75 -13.97 -23.93 10.29
CA SER A 75 -13.26 -23.70 11.54
C SER A 75 -13.92 -22.54 12.24
N LEU A 76 -14.44 -22.81 13.44
CA LEU A 76 -14.67 -21.78 14.45
C LEU A 76 -13.28 -21.39 14.95
N CYS A 77 -12.65 -20.43 14.30
CA CYS A 77 -11.32 -19.98 14.66
C CYS A 77 -11.48 -18.82 15.64
N PRO A 78 -11.08 -18.98 16.91
CA PRO A 78 -10.84 -17.83 17.77
C PRO A 78 -9.52 -17.22 17.30
N ASP A 79 -9.55 -16.37 16.27
CA ASP A 79 -8.35 -15.61 15.91
C ASP A 79 -8.14 -14.53 16.99
N SER A 80 -6.89 -14.40 17.42
CA SER A 80 -6.45 -13.97 18.75
C SER A 80 -6.45 -12.46 19.02
N ASP A 81 -7.14 -11.64 18.23
CA ASP A 81 -7.30 -10.21 18.51
C ASP A 81 -8.66 -9.64 18.05
N ASP A 82 -9.47 -10.42 17.31
CA ASP A 82 -10.76 -9.98 16.82
C ASP A 82 -11.89 -10.70 17.57
N SER A 83 -12.58 -9.96 18.42
CA SER A 83 -13.66 -10.44 19.31
C SER A 83 -14.92 -10.98 18.62
N VAL A 84 -14.89 -11.21 17.30
CA VAL A 84 -16.02 -11.71 16.52
C VAL A 84 -15.72 -13.11 16.01
N PHE A 85 -16.41 -14.11 16.56
CA PHE A 85 -16.45 -15.47 15.99
C PHE A 85 -17.02 -15.43 14.57
N ARG A 86 -16.16 -15.24 13.56
CA ARG A 86 -16.57 -15.40 12.17
C ARG A 86 -16.34 -16.85 11.78
N SER A 87 -17.41 -17.57 11.53
CA SER A 87 -17.31 -18.86 10.85
C SER A 87 -16.67 -18.62 9.49
N LYS A 88 -15.46 -19.17 9.28
CA LYS A 88 -14.75 -19.06 8.01
C LYS A 88 -14.78 -20.38 7.26
N LEU A 89 -15.27 -20.34 6.03
CA LEU A 89 -15.17 -21.41 5.07
C LEU A 89 -13.78 -21.34 4.44
N ARG A 90 -13.01 -22.42 4.55
CA ARG A 90 -11.67 -22.51 3.99
C ARG A 90 -11.67 -23.39 2.75
N ASN A 91 -10.95 -22.96 1.72
CA ASN A 91 -10.60 -23.75 0.53
C ASN A 91 -9.09 -23.68 0.29
N THR A 92 -8.44 -24.81 0.04
CA THR A 92 -6.98 -24.87 -0.08
C THR A 92 -6.53 -25.72 -1.27
N SER A 93 -5.42 -25.29 -1.85
CA SER A 93 -4.56 -26.12 -2.70
C SER A 93 -3.11 -25.99 -2.22
N LYS A 94 -2.14 -26.55 -2.95
CA LYS A 94 -0.73 -26.63 -2.53
C LYS A 94 -0.14 -25.29 -2.05
N ASN A 95 -0.47 -24.18 -2.71
CA ASN A 95 0.07 -22.86 -2.39
C ASN A 95 -0.98 -21.74 -2.49
N GLN A 96 -2.26 -22.09 -2.60
CA GLN A 96 -3.36 -21.12 -2.57
C GLN A 96 -4.27 -21.48 -1.40
N THR A 97 -4.68 -20.48 -0.63
CA THR A 97 -5.69 -20.62 0.41
C THR A 97 -6.69 -19.50 0.25
N ALA A 98 -7.97 -19.85 0.14
CA ALA A 98 -9.06 -18.90 0.13
C ALA A 98 -9.92 -19.07 1.38
N TYR A 99 -10.27 -17.95 1.99
CA TYR A 99 -11.22 -17.87 3.09
C TYR A 99 -12.46 -17.09 2.63
N GLN A 100 -13.63 -17.58 2.99
CA GLN A 100 -14.89 -16.86 2.87
C GLN A 100 -15.57 -16.79 4.24
N TYR A 101 -16.05 -15.61 4.57
CA TYR A 101 -16.77 -15.34 5.81
C TYR A 101 -18.28 -15.33 5.55
N THR A 102 -19.05 -15.48 6.64
CA THR A 102 -20.52 -15.54 6.58
C THR A 102 -21.19 -14.24 6.19
N ASP A 103 -20.52 -13.11 6.37
CA ASP A 103 -20.95 -11.80 5.88
C ASP A 103 -20.73 -11.61 4.37
N GLY A 104 -20.22 -12.64 3.68
CA GLY A 104 -19.96 -12.63 2.25
C GLY A 104 -18.57 -12.14 1.86
N THR A 105 -17.83 -11.50 2.79
CA THR A 105 -16.44 -11.08 2.58
C THR A 105 -15.52 -12.29 2.41
N GLY A 106 -14.31 -12.05 1.94
CA GLY A 106 -13.34 -13.13 1.83
C GLY A 106 -11.97 -12.64 1.40
N ILE A 107 -10.97 -13.49 1.59
CA ILE A 107 -9.59 -13.19 1.24
C ILE A 107 -8.93 -14.42 0.64
N CYS A 108 -8.14 -14.21 -0.39
CA CYS A 108 -7.35 -15.23 -1.03
C CYS A 108 -5.87 -14.95 -0.84
N TYR A 109 -5.11 -15.99 -0.55
CA TYR A 109 -3.68 -15.96 -0.28
C TYR A 109 -2.94 -16.89 -1.24
N HIS A 110 -1.90 -16.35 -1.88
CA HIS A 110 -0.85 -17.12 -2.53
C HIS A 110 0.34 -17.23 -1.58
N TYR A 111 0.57 -18.41 -1.00
CA TYR A 111 1.43 -18.58 0.18
C TYR A 111 0.96 -17.72 1.35
N SER A 112 1.77 -16.74 1.78
CA SER A 112 1.45 -15.76 2.81
C SER A 112 1.03 -14.40 2.23
N THR A 113 1.07 -14.22 0.92
CA THR A 113 0.76 -12.95 0.26
C THR A 113 -0.70 -12.91 -0.15
N ILE A 114 -1.40 -11.81 0.16
CA ILE A 114 -2.76 -11.57 -0.31
C ILE A 114 -2.73 -11.57 -1.84
N CYS A 115 -3.59 -12.35 -2.49
CA CYS A 115 -3.75 -12.32 -3.95
C CYS A 115 -5.08 -11.67 -4.37
N GLY A 116 -6.07 -11.64 -3.48
CA GLY A 116 -7.29 -10.86 -3.67
C GLY A 116 -8.17 -10.81 -2.44
N ILE A 117 -9.09 -9.84 -2.40
CA ILE A 117 -10.10 -9.68 -1.35
C ILE A 117 -11.48 -9.48 -1.96
N ARG A 118 -12.51 -9.82 -1.18
CA ARG A 118 -13.89 -9.39 -1.41
C ARG A 118 -14.36 -8.58 -0.21
N THR A 119 -14.82 -7.37 -0.47
CA THR A 119 -15.24 -6.40 0.54
C THR A 119 -16.68 -6.64 0.99
N LYS A 120 -17.12 -5.92 2.03
CA LYS A 120 -18.51 -5.93 2.52
C LYS A 120 -19.49 -5.33 1.50
N SER A 121 -19.03 -4.39 0.67
CA SER A 121 -19.81 -3.85 -0.45
C SER A 121 -19.94 -4.83 -1.62
N GLY A 122 -19.23 -5.96 -1.58
CA GLY A 122 -19.24 -7.00 -2.60
C GLY A 122 -18.19 -6.81 -3.69
N LEU A 123 -17.40 -5.74 -3.65
CA LEU A 123 -16.30 -5.48 -4.57
C LEU A 123 -15.21 -6.55 -4.41
N VAL A 124 -14.56 -6.90 -5.51
CA VAL A 124 -13.48 -7.89 -5.59
C VAL A 124 -12.23 -7.23 -6.16
N PHE A 125 -11.17 -7.17 -5.37
CA PHE A 125 -9.90 -6.60 -5.80
C PHE A 125 -8.82 -7.66 -5.87
N ASN A 126 -8.04 -7.62 -6.95
CA ASN A 126 -6.77 -8.34 -7.04
C ASN A 126 -5.67 -7.56 -6.32
N ASN A 127 -4.68 -8.26 -5.75
CA ASN A 127 -3.48 -7.61 -5.25
C ASN A 127 -2.48 -7.35 -6.38
N GLN A 128 -2.22 -6.08 -6.70
CA GLN A 128 -1.20 -5.69 -7.69
C GLN A 128 0.23 -6.01 -7.19
N GLN A 129 0.40 -6.20 -5.88
CA GLN A 129 1.67 -6.56 -5.26
C GLN A 129 1.83 -8.07 -5.05
N ASN A 130 0.96 -8.88 -5.65
CA ASN A 130 1.13 -10.33 -5.64
C ASN A 130 2.30 -10.70 -6.57
N TYR A 131 3.54 -10.58 -6.07
CA TYR A 131 4.75 -10.94 -6.81
C TYR A 131 5.30 -12.26 -6.27
N ALA A 132 5.17 -13.34 -7.03
CA ALA A 132 5.85 -14.58 -6.72
C ALA A 132 7.31 -14.43 -7.18
N SER A 133 8.26 -14.70 -6.29
CA SER A 133 9.67 -14.74 -6.66
C SER A 133 9.92 -15.87 -7.67
N GLY A 134 10.40 -15.51 -8.87
CA GLY A 134 10.90 -16.44 -9.88
C GLY A 134 9.85 -17.30 -10.58
N ARG A 135 9.51 -17.01 -11.85
CA ARG A 135 8.80 -17.87 -12.83
C ARG A 135 7.50 -18.56 -12.39
N VAL A 136 6.99 -18.35 -11.18
CA VAL A 136 5.72 -18.90 -10.72
C VAL A 136 4.62 -18.08 -11.36
N THR A 137 3.77 -18.73 -12.15
CA THR A 137 2.52 -18.13 -12.64
C THR A 137 1.72 -17.65 -11.44
N LEU A 138 1.45 -16.35 -11.40
CA LEU A 138 0.56 -15.75 -10.43
C LEU A 138 -0.86 -16.18 -10.74
N TYR A 139 -1.55 -16.70 -9.73
CA TYR A 139 -2.96 -17.03 -9.84
C TYR A 139 -3.72 -15.88 -9.19
N SER A 140 -4.11 -14.91 -10.01
CA SER A 140 -5.01 -13.82 -9.64
C SER A 140 -6.45 -14.20 -9.94
N VAL A 141 -7.37 -13.46 -9.35
CA VAL A 141 -8.79 -13.53 -9.70
C VAL A 141 -8.90 -13.13 -11.18
N PRO A 142 -9.55 -13.95 -12.04
CA PRO A 142 -9.75 -13.56 -13.42
C PRO A 142 -10.39 -12.18 -13.49
N HIS A 143 -9.89 -11.31 -14.37
CA HIS A 143 -10.37 -9.92 -14.48
C HIS A 143 -11.88 -9.78 -14.62
N ARG A 144 -12.57 -10.75 -15.25
CA ARG A 144 -14.04 -10.77 -15.35
C ARG A 144 -14.79 -10.88 -14.01
N PHE A 145 -14.08 -11.19 -12.93
CA PHE A 145 -14.60 -11.29 -11.57
C PHE A 145 -13.92 -10.29 -10.63
N SER A 146 -13.13 -9.36 -11.15
CA SER A 146 -12.37 -8.38 -10.38
C SER A 146 -12.82 -6.99 -10.79
N ASP A 147 -13.13 -6.16 -9.80
CA ASP A 147 -13.52 -4.76 -10.00
C ASP A 147 -12.31 -3.84 -10.15
N GLY A 148 -11.13 -4.27 -9.69
CA GLY A 148 -9.88 -3.55 -9.91
C GLY A 148 -8.65 -4.29 -9.40
N ASN A 149 -7.50 -3.63 -9.43
CA ASN A 149 -6.28 -4.08 -8.78
C ASN A 149 -5.89 -3.02 -7.76
N LEU A 150 -5.52 -3.45 -6.56
CA LEU A 150 -5.06 -2.55 -5.50
C LEU A 150 -3.79 -3.12 -4.87
N PRO A 151 -2.93 -2.28 -4.26
CA PRO A 151 -1.79 -2.72 -3.48
C PRO A 151 -2.23 -3.21 -2.10
N LEU A 152 -2.97 -4.32 -2.07
CA LEU A 152 -3.65 -4.82 -0.88
C LEU A 152 -2.70 -5.09 0.29
N THR A 153 -1.45 -5.48 0.02
CA THR A 153 -0.45 -5.66 1.08
C THR A 153 -0.08 -4.32 1.72
N THR A 154 0.21 -3.29 0.90
CA THR A 154 0.52 -1.95 1.41
C THR A 154 -0.69 -1.33 2.10
N LEU A 155 -1.89 -1.46 1.53
CA LEU A 155 -3.11 -0.94 2.16
C LEU A 155 -3.31 -1.53 3.56
N ARG A 156 -3.06 -2.84 3.73
CA ARG A 156 -3.16 -3.50 5.04
C ARG A 156 -2.24 -2.87 6.09
N GLU A 157 -1.00 -2.57 5.71
CA GLU A 157 -0.03 -1.96 6.64
C GLU A 157 -0.38 -0.49 6.93
N ILE A 158 -0.87 0.26 5.94
CA ILE A 158 -1.26 1.67 6.14
C ILE A 158 -2.44 1.78 7.11
N VAL A 159 -3.43 0.91 7.00
CA VAL A 159 -4.61 0.93 7.89
C VAL A 159 -4.37 0.16 9.19
N ARG A 160 -3.20 -0.46 9.36
CA ARG A 160 -2.85 -1.18 10.59
C ARG A 160 -2.77 -0.20 11.76
N GLY A 161 -3.65 -0.37 12.73
CA GLY A 161 -3.77 0.53 13.89
C GLY A 161 -4.86 1.59 13.76
N THR A 162 -5.59 1.61 12.64
CA THR A 162 -6.87 2.32 12.51
C THR A 162 -8.04 1.40 12.90
N ASP A 163 -9.26 1.91 12.86
CA ASP A 163 -10.50 1.16 13.11
C ASP A 163 -11.11 0.54 11.84
N VAL A 164 -10.45 0.62 10.69
CA VAL A 164 -10.92 0.05 9.41
C VAL A 164 -10.12 -1.17 8.97
N ASP A 165 -10.80 -2.11 8.31
CA ASP A 165 -10.22 -3.29 7.67
C ASP A 165 -10.23 -3.14 6.13
N LEU A 166 -9.36 -3.88 5.42
CA LEU A 166 -9.45 -4.04 3.96
C LEU A 166 -10.84 -4.45 3.47
N PHE A 167 -11.60 -5.22 4.27
CA PHE A 167 -12.96 -5.60 3.91
C PHE A 167 -13.96 -4.43 3.94
N ASP A 168 -13.59 -3.30 4.56
CA ASP A 168 -14.42 -2.10 4.63
C ASP A 168 -14.29 -1.21 3.41
N ILE A 169 -13.47 -1.55 2.41
CA ILE A 169 -13.40 -0.77 1.16
C ILE A 169 -14.77 -0.74 0.48
N THR A 170 -15.33 0.46 0.31
CA THR A 170 -16.64 0.70 -0.29
C THR A 170 -16.55 1.22 -1.71
N GLU A 171 -15.50 1.97 -2.03
CA GLU A 171 -15.34 2.64 -3.31
C GLU A 171 -13.86 2.85 -3.64
N VAL A 172 -13.55 2.86 -4.95
CA VAL A 172 -12.27 3.32 -5.49
C VAL A 172 -12.55 4.41 -6.50
N ILE A 173 -11.97 5.59 -6.29
CA ILE A 173 -12.11 6.76 -7.17
C ILE A 173 -10.83 6.88 -8.00
N GLU A 174 -10.94 6.66 -9.30
CA GLU A 174 -9.81 6.74 -10.23
C GLU A 174 -9.58 8.19 -10.71
N GLY A 175 -8.34 8.65 -10.61
CA GLY A 175 -7.82 9.88 -11.19
C GLY A 175 -6.81 9.58 -12.31
N LYS A 176 -6.25 10.61 -12.94
CA LYS A 176 -5.28 10.42 -14.03
C LYS A 176 -3.94 9.91 -13.50
N ASN A 177 -3.53 10.38 -12.33
CA ASN A 177 -2.25 10.07 -11.71
C ASN A 177 -2.39 9.58 -10.25
N ALA A 178 -3.61 9.24 -9.83
CA ALA A 178 -3.94 8.86 -8.46
C ALA A 178 -5.19 7.97 -8.41
N GLU A 179 -5.31 7.17 -7.37
CA GLU A 179 -6.49 6.40 -6.99
C GLU A 179 -6.82 6.69 -5.52
N LEU A 180 -8.09 6.86 -5.17
CA LEU A 180 -8.52 7.03 -3.79
C LEU A 180 -9.29 5.79 -3.36
N VAL A 181 -8.85 5.15 -2.29
CA VAL A 181 -9.53 4.00 -1.69
C VAL A 181 -10.32 4.49 -0.49
N VAL A 182 -11.65 4.41 -0.59
CA VAL A 182 -12.59 4.86 0.45
C VAL A 182 -13.06 3.66 1.27
N PHE A 183 -12.98 3.78 2.59
CA PHE A 183 -13.43 2.76 3.53
C PHE A 183 -14.83 3.11 4.10
N GLY A 184 -15.55 2.11 4.58
CA GLY A 184 -16.98 2.18 4.88
C GLY A 184 -17.38 3.08 6.05
N SER A 185 -16.44 3.45 6.92
CA SER A 185 -16.62 4.53 7.90
C SER A 185 -16.79 5.91 7.22
N GLY A 186 -16.29 6.05 5.99
CA GLY A 186 -16.15 7.30 5.26
C GLY A 186 -15.09 8.26 5.82
N ARG A 187 -14.46 7.91 6.95
CA ARG A 187 -13.48 8.71 7.68
C ARG A 187 -12.05 8.43 7.27
N GLU A 188 -11.77 7.19 6.88
CA GLU A 188 -10.46 6.80 6.39
C GLU A 188 -10.50 6.72 4.86
N VAL A 189 -9.66 7.53 4.22
CA VAL A 189 -9.42 7.45 2.78
C VAL A 189 -7.91 7.32 2.60
N VAL A 190 -7.51 6.26 1.90
CA VAL A 190 -6.12 6.08 1.51
C VAL A 190 -5.97 6.60 0.09
N ALA A 191 -5.06 7.54 -0.10
CA ALA A 191 -4.70 8.04 -1.40
C ALA A 191 -3.50 7.25 -1.92
N ILE A 192 -3.62 6.69 -3.12
CA ILE A 192 -2.57 5.99 -3.84
C ILE A 192 -2.19 6.89 -5.01
N GLY A 193 -0.92 7.27 -5.13
CA GLY A 193 -0.45 8.12 -6.21
C GLY A 193 0.72 7.53 -6.96
N TYR A 194 1.00 8.09 -8.13
CA TYR A 194 2.11 7.72 -8.99
C TYR A 194 3.11 8.86 -9.17
N ASP A 195 4.16 8.88 -8.37
CA ASP A 195 5.26 9.80 -8.53
C ASP A 195 6.37 9.19 -9.38
N ALA A 196 6.42 9.61 -10.64
CA ALA A 196 7.48 9.25 -11.57
C ALA A 196 8.89 9.61 -11.09
N THR A 197 9.00 10.53 -10.13
CA THR A 197 10.23 11.04 -9.51
C THR A 197 10.63 10.26 -8.25
N ALA A 198 9.70 9.52 -7.63
CA ALA A 198 9.96 8.66 -6.48
C ALA A 198 10.72 7.41 -6.91
N ALA A 199 11.72 7.07 -6.11
CA ALA A 199 12.85 6.23 -6.50
C ALA A 199 12.64 4.73 -6.28
N GLN A 200 11.68 4.36 -5.47
CA GLN A 200 11.49 2.96 -5.10
C GLN A 200 10.12 2.50 -5.56
N GLY A 201 10.00 1.23 -5.94
CA GLY A 201 8.78 0.73 -6.57
C GLY A 201 8.55 1.34 -7.95
N ASN A 202 7.41 1.08 -8.56
CA ASN A 202 7.11 1.62 -9.90
C ASN A 202 6.98 3.15 -9.92
N GLY A 203 7.17 3.86 -8.80
CA GLY A 203 6.79 5.26 -8.57
C GLY A 203 5.52 5.39 -7.72
N GLU A 204 4.93 4.28 -7.31
CA GLU A 204 3.69 4.27 -6.54
C GLU A 204 3.94 4.55 -5.05
N PHE A 205 3.08 5.37 -4.46
CA PHE A 205 3.09 5.69 -3.03
C PHE A 205 1.66 5.69 -2.48
N ALA A 206 1.50 5.54 -1.17
CA ALA A 206 0.21 5.66 -0.50
C ALA A 206 0.30 6.28 0.89
N PHE A 207 -0.75 6.98 1.31
CA PHE A 207 -0.90 7.56 2.64
C PHE A 207 -2.38 7.80 2.99
N LEU A 208 -2.69 7.90 4.29
CA LEU A 208 -4.02 8.26 4.79
C LEU A 208 -4.27 9.76 4.64
N LEU A 209 -5.46 10.18 4.20
CA LEU A 209 -5.90 11.58 4.09
C LEU A 209 -6.60 12.06 5.37
N THR A 210 -6.39 13.33 5.74
CA THR A 210 -7.19 14.02 6.77
C THR A 210 -8.58 14.37 6.23
N GLU A 211 -9.56 14.66 7.09
CA GLU A 211 -10.93 15.01 6.66
C GLU A 211 -10.96 16.20 5.68
N ASP A 212 -10.16 17.25 5.95
CA ASP A 212 -10.06 18.43 5.08
C ASP A 212 -9.47 18.09 3.71
N GLU A 213 -8.49 17.19 3.67
CA GLU A 213 -7.87 16.73 2.42
C GLU A 213 -8.79 15.83 1.61
N GLN A 214 -9.62 15.02 2.26
CA GLN A 214 -10.56 14.13 1.59
C GLN A 214 -11.52 14.90 0.70
N GLU A 215 -12.09 16.01 1.21
CA GLU A 215 -13.00 16.83 0.42
C GLU A 215 -12.31 17.47 -0.78
N MET A 216 -11.05 17.90 -0.61
CA MET A 216 -10.26 18.46 -1.69
C MET A 216 -9.99 17.42 -2.79
N VAL A 217 -9.52 16.23 -2.42
CA VAL A 217 -9.05 15.21 -3.36
C VAL A 217 -10.22 14.43 -3.97
N ARG A 218 -11.36 14.29 -3.28
CA ARG A 218 -12.58 13.71 -3.89
C ARG A 218 -13.09 14.53 -5.08
N ARG A 219 -12.94 15.85 -5.05
CA ARG A 219 -13.32 16.73 -6.17
C ARG A 219 -12.33 16.64 -7.32
N GLU A 220 -11.03 16.59 -6.99
CA GLU A 220 -9.95 16.57 -7.96
C GLU A 220 -8.84 15.61 -7.49
N PRO A 221 -8.92 14.30 -7.81
CA PRO A 221 -7.97 13.29 -7.30
C PRO A 221 -6.50 13.59 -7.63
N ASP A 222 -6.26 14.26 -8.75
CA ASP A 222 -4.91 14.64 -9.18
C ASP A 222 -4.25 15.70 -8.28
N ARG A 223 -5.01 16.37 -7.39
CA ARG A 223 -4.47 17.30 -6.39
C ARG A 223 -3.77 16.62 -5.21
N ILE A 224 -3.67 15.28 -5.22
CA ILE A 224 -2.87 14.53 -4.24
C ILE A 224 -1.41 15.04 -4.16
N TYR A 225 -0.85 15.54 -5.26
CA TYR A 225 0.51 16.09 -5.27
C TYR A 225 0.62 17.43 -4.55
N ASP A 226 -0.45 18.22 -4.52
CA ASP A 226 -0.50 19.48 -3.78
C ASP A 226 -0.36 19.22 -2.28
N ILE A 227 -0.94 18.11 -1.80
CA ILE A 227 -0.84 17.68 -0.41
C ILE A 227 0.60 17.29 -0.03
N LEU A 228 1.32 16.67 -0.97
CA LEU A 228 2.71 16.28 -0.76
C LEU A 228 3.69 17.44 -0.89
N MET A 229 3.21 18.64 -1.23
CA MET A 229 4.05 19.80 -1.47
C MET A 229 4.22 20.61 -0.18
N PRO A 230 5.45 20.80 0.32
CA PRO A 230 5.69 21.68 1.46
C PRO A 230 5.19 23.10 1.17
N VAL A 231 4.65 23.76 2.20
CA VAL A 231 4.10 25.12 2.09
C VAL A 231 5.15 26.10 1.55
N GLU A 232 6.42 25.92 1.91
CA GLU A 232 7.53 26.72 1.42
C GLU A 232 7.70 26.58 -0.11
N VAL A 233 7.62 25.35 -0.63
CA VAL A 233 7.73 25.08 -2.07
C VAL A 233 6.57 25.73 -2.82
N ALA A 234 5.35 25.66 -2.26
CA ALA A 234 4.18 26.33 -2.84
C ALA A 234 4.35 27.86 -2.92
N ARG A 235 5.04 28.48 -1.93
CA ARG A 235 5.38 29.91 -2.00
C ARG A 235 6.31 30.23 -3.17
N PHE A 236 7.38 29.44 -3.35
CA PHE A 236 8.29 29.64 -4.49
C PHE A 236 7.58 29.50 -5.85
N LEU A 237 6.63 28.56 -5.97
CA LEU A 237 5.81 28.44 -7.18
C LEU A 237 4.95 29.68 -7.43
N ASN A 238 4.34 30.23 -6.38
CA ASN A 238 3.57 31.47 -6.46
C ASN A 238 4.44 32.68 -6.83
N ASP A 239 5.71 32.67 -6.44
CA ASP A 239 6.71 33.68 -6.82
C ASP A 239 7.24 33.49 -8.26
N GLY A 240 6.72 32.49 -8.99
CA GLY A 240 7.02 32.25 -10.40
C GLY A 240 8.17 31.29 -10.67
N VAL A 241 8.75 30.68 -9.63
CA VAL A 241 9.75 29.61 -9.79
C VAL A 241 9.05 28.38 -10.34
N LYS A 242 9.55 27.80 -11.43
CA LYS A 242 8.88 26.66 -12.09
C LYS A 242 9.19 25.35 -11.36
N LEU A 243 8.27 24.39 -11.41
CA LEU A 243 8.54 23.00 -11.02
C LEU A 243 8.94 22.17 -12.24
N ASN A 244 10.02 21.39 -12.12
CA ASN A 244 10.38 20.42 -13.15
C ASN A 244 9.55 19.15 -12.96
N GLU A 245 8.47 19.03 -13.75
CA GLU A 245 7.58 17.88 -13.73
C GLU A 245 8.18 16.60 -14.37
N ASN A 246 9.34 16.69 -15.02
CA ASN A 246 9.93 15.56 -15.74
C ASN A 246 11.44 15.36 -15.44
N PRO A 247 11.79 14.89 -14.23
CA PRO A 247 13.18 14.63 -13.87
C PRO A 247 13.76 13.36 -14.51
N ARG A 248 12.99 12.61 -15.33
CA ARG A 248 13.44 11.33 -15.92
C ARG A 248 14.48 11.51 -17.02
N ILE A 249 14.71 12.72 -17.52
CA ILE A 249 15.71 12.98 -18.55
C ILE A 249 17.11 12.79 -17.95
N TYR A 250 17.74 11.68 -18.31
CA TYR A 250 19.10 11.35 -17.89
C TYR A 250 20.06 12.49 -18.28
N GLY A 251 20.83 12.96 -17.31
CA GLY A 251 21.81 14.01 -17.54
C GLY A 251 21.24 15.42 -17.65
N HIS A 252 19.94 15.63 -17.38
CA HIS A 252 19.40 16.97 -17.25
C HIS A 252 20.07 17.67 -16.07
N LYS A 253 20.90 18.66 -16.39
CA LYS A 253 21.49 19.58 -15.42
C LYS A 253 20.38 20.56 -15.04
N ALA A 254 20.15 20.76 -13.74
CA ALA A 254 19.30 21.85 -13.30
C ALA A 254 19.82 23.16 -13.92
N ASP A 255 18.91 23.96 -14.45
CA ASP A 255 19.18 25.29 -14.98
C ASP A 255 19.57 26.28 -13.87
N GLY A 256 19.26 25.94 -12.61
CA GLY A 256 19.42 26.81 -11.46
C GLY A 256 18.28 27.81 -11.28
N GLU A 257 17.19 27.64 -12.03
CA GLU A 257 15.99 28.48 -12.02
C GLU A 257 14.71 27.68 -11.71
N THR A 258 14.76 26.36 -11.86
CA THR A 258 13.61 25.46 -11.68
C THR A 258 13.77 24.62 -10.41
N ILE A 259 12.67 24.43 -9.68
CA ILE A 259 12.57 23.49 -8.56
C ILE A 259 12.66 22.08 -9.10
N MET A 260 13.61 21.30 -8.59
CA MET A 260 13.74 19.88 -8.92
C MET A 260 13.04 19.06 -7.84
N ARG A 261 12.22 18.08 -8.22
CA ARG A 261 11.62 17.13 -7.29
C ARG A 261 12.22 15.74 -7.48
N GLN A 262 12.46 15.05 -6.36
CA GLN A 262 12.91 13.68 -6.36
C GLN A 262 12.31 12.92 -5.16
N GLY A 263 11.19 12.22 -5.41
CA GLY A 263 10.42 11.56 -4.35
C GLY A 263 9.84 12.57 -3.37
N GLU A 264 10.18 12.43 -2.10
CA GLU A 264 9.77 13.34 -1.03
C GLU A 264 10.58 14.65 -0.96
N HIS A 265 11.71 14.73 -1.68
CA HIS A 265 12.60 15.88 -1.62
C HIS A 265 12.32 16.88 -2.74
N PHE A 266 12.30 18.17 -2.38
CA PHE A 266 12.24 19.31 -3.27
C PHE A 266 13.53 20.12 -3.13
N PHE A 267 14.17 20.40 -4.26
CA PHE A 267 15.40 21.16 -4.36
C PHE A 267 15.08 22.51 -5.00
N VAL A 268 14.93 23.54 -4.18
CA VAL A 268 14.57 24.89 -4.64
C VAL A 268 15.85 25.68 -4.91
N PRO A 269 16.04 26.27 -6.10
CA PRO A 269 17.25 27.01 -6.42
C PRO A 269 17.41 28.25 -5.52
N TYR A 270 18.63 28.46 -5.04
CA TYR A 270 19.01 29.56 -4.16
C TYR A 270 20.33 30.18 -4.67
N PRO A 271 20.31 30.97 -5.76
CA PRO A 271 21.51 31.46 -6.44
C PRO A 271 22.34 32.42 -5.57
N ASP A 272 21.68 33.21 -4.73
CA ASP A 272 22.32 34.22 -3.87
C ASP A 272 22.84 33.63 -2.54
N PHE A 273 22.98 32.30 -2.46
CA PHE A 273 23.51 31.65 -1.27
C PHE A 273 25.02 31.93 -1.13
N GLU A 274 25.35 33.04 -0.48
CA GLU A 274 26.71 33.35 -0.08
C GLU A 274 27.05 32.64 1.24
N TYR A 275 27.97 31.69 1.18
CA TYR A 275 28.48 30.93 2.32
C TYR A 275 29.17 31.79 3.41
N ARG A 276 29.24 33.11 3.26
CA ARG A 276 30.18 33.96 4.00
C ARG A 276 29.89 34.09 5.51
N TYR A 277 28.73 33.64 6.00
CA TYR A 277 28.33 33.86 7.41
C TYR A 277 27.52 32.71 8.04
N ALA A 278 27.53 31.51 7.48
CA ALA A 278 26.88 30.39 8.15
C ALA A 278 27.72 29.98 9.37
N ASP A 279 27.18 30.16 10.58
CA ASP A 279 27.62 29.44 11.78
C ASP A 279 27.40 27.94 11.54
N THR A 280 28.30 27.32 10.80
CA THR A 280 28.17 25.91 10.41
C THR A 280 28.40 25.03 11.61
N VAL A 281 27.42 24.17 11.91
CA VAL A 281 27.65 23.00 12.78
C VAL A 281 28.53 22.03 11.98
N VAL A 282 29.85 22.18 12.11
CA VAL A 282 30.77 21.11 11.72
C VAL A 282 30.62 20.04 12.81
N GLY A 283 30.01 18.90 12.48
CA GLY A 283 29.87 17.80 13.42
C GLY A 283 31.24 17.42 14.00
N ASP A 284 31.47 17.79 15.25
CA ASP A 284 32.70 17.49 15.97
C ASP A 284 32.82 15.98 16.15
N ARG A 285 33.85 15.39 15.57
CA ARG A 285 34.41 14.15 16.10
C ARG A 285 35.45 14.57 17.13
N ALA A 286 35.21 14.16 18.38
CA ALA A 286 36.28 14.04 19.36
C ALA A 286 37.45 13.27 18.72
N ASN A 287 38.61 13.93 18.61
CA ASN A 287 39.87 13.25 18.36
C ASN A 287 40.15 12.36 19.58
N PRO A 288 40.33 11.04 19.42
CA PRO A 288 40.76 10.19 20.53
C PRO A 288 42.21 10.48 20.98
N ASP A 289 42.98 11.21 20.16
CA ASP A 289 44.44 11.24 20.28
C ASP A 289 45.04 12.56 20.79
N GLY A 290 44.23 13.50 21.32
CA GLY A 290 44.71 14.58 22.20
C GLY A 290 45.84 15.51 21.70
N LEU A 291 46.20 15.49 20.42
CA LEU A 291 47.33 16.28 19.91
C LEU A 291 46.84 17.55 19.23
N GLU A 292 46.84 18.64 20.01
CA GLU A 292 46.78 20.01 19.50
C GLU A 292 48.01 20.27 18.61
N LYS A 293 47.80 20.55 17.32
CA LYS A 293 48.83 21.15 16.48
C LYS A 293 48.55 22.65 16.34
N PRO A 294 49.59 23.52 16.34
CA PRO A 294 49.41 24.96 16.34
C PRO A 294 48.72 25.42 15.06
N GLN A 295 47.61 26.15 15.20
CA GLN A 295 46.86 26.72 14.10
C GLN A 295 47.61 27.94 13.54
N THR A 296 48.06 27.84 12.30
CA THR A 296 48.32 29.01 11.46
C THR A 296 46.97 29.49 10.93
N ASN A 297 46.70 30.81 10.99
CA ASN A 297 45.52 31.50 10.48
C ASN A 297 45.38 31.38 8.95
N LYS A 298 45.15 30.16 8.47
CA LYS A 298 44.47 29.90 7.21
C LYS A 298 43.11 29.35 7.62
N VAL A 299 42.06 30.11 7.31
CA VAL A 299 40.68 29.63 7.30
C VAL A 299 40.69 28.31 6.53
N ARG A 300 40.73 27.19 7.26
CA ARG A 300 40.70 25.86 6.68
C ARG A 300 39.28 25.69 6.18
N TYR A 301 39.12 25.94 4.88
CA TYR A 301 38.03 25.46 4.05
C TYR A 301 37.54 24.11 4.61
N GLY A 302 36.25 24.06 4.95
CA GLY A 302 35.62 22.94 5.64
C GLY A 302 36.15 21.61 5.11
N ARG A 303 36.67 20.77 6.02
CA ARG A 303 36.92 19.37 5.71
C ARG A 303 35.62 18.82 5.12
N ARG A 304 35.66 18.28 3.90
CA ARG A 304 34.57 17.49 3.33
C ARG A 304 34.30 16.30 4.26
N TYR A 305 33.38 16.47 5.20
CA TYR A 305 32.87 15.36 5.98
C TYR A 305 32.03 14.51 5.03
N ARG A 306 32.48 13.27 4.78
CA ARG A 306 31.61 12.18 4.32
C ARG A 306 30.93 11.55 5.52
N ALA A 307 30.32 12.36 6.39
CA ALA A 307 29.30 11.80 7.26
C ALA A 307 28.06 11.61 6.38
N HIS A 308 27.40 10.47 6.54
CA HIS A 308 26.13 10.17 5.87
C HIS A 308 25.11 11.20 6.35
N HIS A 309 25.02 12.34 5.68
CA HIS A 309 24.17 13.43 6.11
C HIS A 309 22.74 13.19 5.63
N ASP A 310 21.85 13.36 6.60
CA ASP A 310 20.42 13.04 6.76
C ASP A 310 19.45 13.53 5.67
N LEU A 311 19.69 13.15 4.41
CA LEU A 311 18.67 13.14 3.34
C LEU A 311 18.20 11.71 3.04
N GLY A 312 18.14 10.87 4.09
CA GLY A 312 17.80 9.46 3.96
C GLY A 312 18.74 8.70 3.02
N SER A 313 18.22 8.24 1.88
CA SER A 313 18.98 7.52 0.85
C SER A 313 19.73 8.43 -0.14
N HIS A 314 19.54 9.75 -0.08
CA HIS A 314 20.19 10.75 -0.94
C HIS A 314 21.56 11.17 -0.40
N ILE A 315 22.60 11.06 -1.21
CA ILE A 315 23.97 11.50 -0.92
C ILE A 315 24.35 12.65 -1.86
N PRO A 316 24.26 13.91 -1.39
CA PRO A 316 24.71 15.06 -2.15
C PRO A 316 26.24 15.15 -2.24
N ARG A 317 26.77 15.76 -3.31
CA ARG A 317 28.20 16.02 -3.49
C ARG A 317 28.69 17.11 -2.53
N ASP A 318 27.97 18.23 -2.49
CA ASP A 318 28.18 19.33 -1.57
C ASP A 318 26.91 19.49 -0.72
N TYR A 319 27.06 19.59 0.61
CA TYR A 319 25.97 19.69 1.59
C TYR A 319 26.34 20.66 2.70
N ILE A 320 25.38 21.47 3.11
CA ILE A 320 25.47 22.38 4.24
C ILE A 320 24.17 22.28 5.03
N GLN A 321 24.27 22.21 6.35
CA GLN A 321 23.15 22.40 7.25
C GLN A 321 23.43 23.60 8.15
N LEU A 322 22.48 24.52 8.21
CA LEU A 322 22.54 25.68 9.09
C LEU A 322 22.06 25.31 10.49
N THR A 323 22.37 26.15 11.48
CA THR A 323 21.96 25.98 12.89
C THR A 323 20.44 26.06 13.08
N ASP A 324 19.73 26.72 12.17
CA ASP A 324 18.27 26.79 12.13
C ASP A 324 17.60 25.53 11.52
N GLY A 325 18.40 24.55 11.10
CA GLY A 325 17.94 23.30 10.51
C GLY A 325 17.81 23.32 8.98
N ARG A 326 17.96 24.49 8.31
CA ARG A 326 17.88 24.57 6.85
C ARG A 326 19.01 23.79 6.19
N ARG A 327 18.69 23.08 5.12
CA ARG A 327 19.60 22.19 4.40
C ARG A 327 19.82 22.72 2.99
N PHE A 328 21.08 22.82 2.58
CA PHE A 328 21.48 23.27 1.26
C PHE A 328 22.37 22.24 0.58
N VAL A 329 22.13 22.00 -0.70
CA VAL A 329 22.87 21.04 -1.51
C VAL A 329 23.28 21.64 -2.85
N ARG A 330 24.35 21.09 -3.42
CA ARG A 330 24.81 21.44 -4.76
C ARG A 330 25.52 20.26 -5.42
N GLY A 331 25.59 20.31 -6.75
CA GLY A 331 26.31 19.33 -7.56
C GLY A 331 25.45 18.10 -7.80
N THR A 332 26.07 16.92 -7.73
CA THR A 332 25.36 15.66 -8.01
C THR A 332 24.81 15.04 -6.73
N ILE A 333 23.56 14.60 -6.74
CA ILE A 333 22.94 13.80 -5.68
C ILE A 333 22.82 12.36 -6.14
N ARG A 334 23.30 11.42 -5.31
CA ARG A 334 23.35 9.98 -5.61
C ARG A 334 22.51 9.19 -4.63
N HIS A 335 21.93 8.06 -5.06
CA HIS A 335 21.21 7.16 -4.15
C HIS A 335 22.04 6.00 -3.66
N LEU A 336 21.89 5.69 -2.37
CA LEU A 336 22.50 4.53 -1.75
C LEU A 336 22.02 3.22 -2.37
N ARG A 337 20.70 3.04 -2.54
CA ARG A 337 20.14 1.76 -3.04
C ARG A 337 19.85 1.75 -4.54
N ARG A 338 20.48 2.66 -5.32
CA ARG A 338 20.24 2.85 -6.78
C ARG A 338 18.75 2.97 -7.14
N GLU A 339 18.01 3.59 -6.24
CA GLU A 339 16.55 3.68 -6.30
C GLU A 339 16.16 4.49 -7.54
N HIS A 340 16.74 5.68 -7.72
CA HIS A 340 16.60 6.46 -8.94
C HIS A 340 17.94 6.92 -9.51
N ARG A 341 17.84 7.66 -10.62
CA ARG A 341 18.97 8.22 -11.36
C ARG A 341 19.59 9.36 -10.55
N MET A 342 20.90 9.56 -10.75
CA MET A 342 21.60 10.69 -10.14
C MET A 342 20.97 12.01 -10.62
N LEU A 343 20.67 12.89 -9.68
CA LEU A 343 20.23 14.25 -9.96
C LEU A 343 21.45 15.17 -10.06
N ASN A 344 21.50 16.04 -11.07
CA ASN A 344 22.58 17.00 -11.26
C ASN A 344 22.05 18.42 -11.08
N LEU A 345 22.29 18.99 -9.91
CA LEU A 345 21.90 20.35 -9.55
C LEU A 345 22.86 21.44 -10.07
N GLY A 346 23.96 21.05 -10.74
CA GLY A 346 24.92 22.01 -11.27
C GLY A 346 25.71 22.75 -10.18
N GLU A 347 25.95 24.05 -10.41
CA GLU A 347 26.76 24.92 -9.53
C GLU A 347 25.92 25.84 -8.64
N THR A 348 24.60 25.81 -8.80
CA THR A 348 23.66 26.58 -7.99
C THR A 348 23.37 25.83 -6.70
N TRP A 349 23.37 26.53 -5.57
CA TRP A 349 22.89 25.97 -4.31
C TRP A 349 21.39 25.80 -4.35
N HIS A 350 20.89 24.71 -3.78
CA HIS A 350 19.47 24.46 -3.66
C HIS A 350 19.14 24.24 -2.20
N GLU A 351 18.09 24.89 -1.72
CA GLU A 351 17.50 24.59 -0.41
C GLU A 351 16.65 23.32 -0.52
N VAL A 352 16.76 22.44 0.47
CA VAL A 352 16.10 21.14 0.49
C VAL A 352 14.90 21.16 1.42
N PHE A 353 13.73 20.99 0.84
CA PHE A 353 12.49 20.75 1.55
C PHE A 353 12.10 19.28 1.43
N THR A 354 11.50 18.73 2.48
CA THR A 354 10.87 17.41 2.50
C THR A 354 9.42 17.58 2.84
N ASN A 355 8.53 16.73 2.32
CA ASN A 355 7.21 16.64 2.93
C ASN A 355 7.34 16.23 4.40
N ASP A 356 6.43 16.70 5.24
CA ASP A 356 6.35 16.39 6.66
C ASP A 356 5.46 15.17 6.92
N ARG A 357 5.05 14.49 5.85
CA ARG A 357 4.09 13.40 5.89
C ARG A 357 4.79 12.06 5.81
N GLU A 358 4.30 11.11 6.60
CA GLU A 358 4.68 9.72 6.44
C GLU A 358 4.03 9.15 5.16
N VAL A 359 4.87 8.80 4.19
CA VAL A 359 4.44 8.24 2.90
C VAL A 359 4.98 6.81 2.77
N THR A 360 4.09 5.86 2.51
CA THR A 360 4.49 4.48 2.26
C THR A 360 4.75 4.26 0.78
N VAL A 361 5.95 3.81 0.43
CA VAL A 361 6.31 3.50 -0.96
C VAL A 361 5.87 2.08 -1.33
N ILE A 362 5.13 1.95 -2.42
CA ILE A 362 4.53 0.68 -2.84
C ILE A 362 5.56 -0.16 -3.61
N GLY A 363 5.78 -1.39 -3.12
CA GLY A 363 6.71 -2.32 -3.76
C GLY A 363 8.15 -2.22 -3.25
N ASP A 364 8.43 -1.39 -2.24
CA ASP A 364 9.66 -1.53 -1.48
C ASP A 364 9.61 -2.83 -0.66
N ARG A 365 10.31 -3.85 -1.15
CA ARG A 365 10.44 -5.15 -0.47
C ARG A 365 11.13 -5.05 0.88
N SER A 366 11.81 -3.93 1.19
CA SER A 366 12.47 -3.73 2.47
C SER A 366 11.51 -3.55 3.65
N THR A 367 10.23 -3.26 3.36
CA THR A 367 9.15 -3.16 4.37
C THR A 367 8.46 -4.50 4.67
N LEU A 368 8.71 -5.55 3.89
CA LEU A 368 8.02 -6.85 4.00
C LEU A 368 8.79 -7.91 4.81
N SER A 369 9.81 -7.50 5.58
CA SER A 369 10.56 -8.42 6.43
C SER A 369 10.06 -8.36 7.88
N ASP A 370 9.04 -9.15 8.17
CA ASP A 370 8.77 -9.71 9.50
C ASP A 370 8.39 -11.20 9.36
#